data_AF-A0A1M6T0X1-F1
#
_entry.id   AF-A0A1M6T0X1-F1
#
_cell.length_a   1.000
_cell.length_b   1.000
_cell.length_c   1.000
_cell.angle_alpha   90.00
_cell.angle_beta   90.00
_cell.angle_gamma   90.00
#
_symmetry.space_group_name_H-M   'P 1'
#
loop_
_entity.id
_entity.type
_entity.pdbx_description
1 polymer ?
#
loop_
_entity_poly.entity_id
_entity_poly.type
_entity_poly.pdbx_seq_one_letter_code
_entity_poly.pdbx_strand_id
1 'polypeptide(L)'
;MKTVLVVDDSAYMRALIKIALNDAGYNVVGEAEDGAKALELARSLQPDLITLDNILPDMFGIEILQQLTNEGNAARIIMISAVGQDRIINKVKKMGAYGYIVKPFEPELLLSVVDEVCKSTAIA
;
A
#
# COMPACT_ATOMS: atom_id res chain seq x y z
N MET A 1 11.45 2.22 -13.91
CA MET A 1 10.25 2.84 -13.32
C MET A 1 9.59 1.79 -12.44
N LYS A 2 9.34 2.09 -11.17
CA LYS A 2 8.71 1.11 -10.26
C LYS A 2 7.20 1.08 -10.48
N THR A 3 6.65 -0.12 -10.43
CA THR A 3 5.22 -0.40 -10.61
C THR A 3 4.50 -0.38 -9.27
N VAL A 4 3.30 0.21 -9.25
CA VAL A 4 2.50 0.36 -8.04
C VAL A 4 1.08 -0.15 -8.27
N LEU A 5 0.57 -0.93 -7.31
CA LEU A 5 -0.85 -1.24 -7.17
C LEU A 5 -1.45 -0.36 -6.08
N VAL A 6 -2.54 0.34 -6.40
CA VAL A 6 -3.25 1.20 -5.45
C VAL A 6 -4.53 0.52 -4.98
N VAL A 7 -4.66 0.32 -3.67
CA VAL A 7 -5.80 -0.37 -3.04
C VAL A 7 -6.47 0.56 -2.05
N ASP A 8 -7.70 0.97 -2.35
CA ASP A 8 -8.54 1.83 -1.50
C ASP A 8 -9.99 1.73 -2.01
N ASP A 9 -10.99 1.66 -1.14
CA ASP A 9 -12.40 1.57 -1.55
C ASP A 9 -12.91 2.89 -2.15
N SER A 10 -12.30 4.02 -1.73
CA SER A 10 -12.63 5.34 -2.24
C SER A 10 -11.98 5.61 -3.60
N ALA A 11 -12.81 5.73 -4.64
CA ALA A 11 -12.36 6.12 -5.99
C ALA A 11 -11.61 7.47 -5.99
N TYR A 12 -11.99 8.39 -5.11
CA TYR A 12 -11.28 9.66 -4.94
C TYR A 12 -9.86 9.45 -4.41
N MET A 13 -9.69 8.61 -3.38
CA MET A 13 -8.36 8.31 -2.83
C MET A 13 -7.48 7.60 -3.86
N ARG A 14 -8.03 6.63 -4.60
CA ARG A 14 -7.28 5.96 -5.68
C ARG A 14 -6.81 6.96 -6.73
N ALA A 15 -7.68 7.88 -7.17
CA ALA A 15 -7.32 8.92 -8.13
C ALA A 15 -6.23 9.87 -7.59
N LEU A 16 -6.35 10.34 -6.34
CA LEU A 16 -5.37 11.22 -5.71
C LEU A 16 -3.99 10.55 -5.62
N ILE A 17 -3.94 9.32 -5.10
CA ILE A 17 -2.70 8.54 -4.97
C ILE A 17 -2.08 8.30 -6.36
N LYS A 18 -2.91 7.90 -7.33
CA LYS A 18 -2.46 7.62 -8.69
C LYS A 18 -1.85 8.83 -9.38
N ILE A 19 -2.50 9.99 -9.29
CA ILE A 19 -1.99 11.24 -9.88
C ILE A 19 -0.63 11.59 -9.25
N ALA A 20 -0.56 11.62 -7.92
CA ALA A 20 0.67 11.95 -7.21
C ALA A 20 1.83 11.01 -7.59
N LEU A 21 1.57 9.70 -7.63
CA LEU A 21 2.58 8.70 -7.99
C LEU A 21 3.04 8.81 -9.44
N ASN A 22 2.12 8.97 -10.39
CA ASN A 22 2.46 9.11 -11.80
C ASN A 22 3.26 10.39 -12.07
N ASP A 23 2.88 11.52 -11.46
CA ASP A 23 3.61 12.79 -11.59
C ASP A 23 5.04 12.69 -11.01
N ALA A 24 5.24 11.85 -10.00
CA ALA A 24 6.54 11.53 -9.43
C ALA A 24 7.34 10.46 -10.20
N GLY A 25 6.81 9.95 -11.32
CA GLY A 25 7.52 9.00 -12.20
C GLY A 25 7.40 7.54 -11.76
N TYR A 26 6.42 7.19 -10.94
CA TYR A 26 5.99 5.81 -10.69
C TYR A 26 4.94 5.38 -11.72
N ASN A 27 4.78 4.06 -11.94
CA ASN A 27 3.77 3.53 -12.85
C ASN A 27 2.65 2.82 -12.08
N VAL A 28 1.47 3.42 -12.00
CA VAL A 28 0.31 2.74 -11.43
C VAL A 28 -0.23 1.71 -12.42
N VAL A 29 0.05 0.43 -12.16
CA VAL A 29 -0.28 -0.70 -13.05
C VAL A 29 -1.64 -1.31 -12.75
N GLY A 30 -2.23 -0.99 -11.60
CA GLY A 30 -3.54 -1.49 -11.21
C GLY A 30 -4.16 -0.68 -10.07
N GLU A 31 -5.48 -0.77 -9.97
CA GLU A 31 -6.30 -0.18 -8.92
C GLU A 31 -7.26 -1.25 -8.41
N ALA A 32 -7.42 -1.37 -7.10
CA ALA A 32 -8.38 -2.27 -6.46
C ALA A 32 -9.25 -1.51 -5.45
N GLU A 33 -10.54 -1.77 -5.48
CA GLU A 33 -11.55 -1.19 -4.59
C GLU A 33 -11.94 -2.10 -3.41
N ASP A 34 -11.51 -3.35 -3.46
CA ASP A 34 -11.76 -4.36 -2.45
C ASP A 34 -10.56 -5.31 -2.30
N GLY A 35 -10.60 -6.13 -1.26
CA GLY A 35 -9.51 -7.03 -0.92
C GLY A 35 -9.38 -8.21 -1.89
N ALA A 36 -10.49 -8.75 -2.37
CA ALA A 36 -10.49 -9.80 -3.38
C ALA A 36 -9.73 -9.35 -4.65
N LYS A 37 -10.03 -8.15 -5.16
CA LYS A 37 -9.36 -7.57 -6.32
C LYS A 37 -7.91 -7.21 -6.01
N ALA A 38 -7.62 -6.72 -4.81
CA ALA A 38 -6.25 -6.44 -4.38
C ALA A 38 -5.36 -7.68 -4.45
N LEU A 39 -5.83 -8.82 -3.92
CA LEU A 39 -5.10 -10.09 -3.96
C LEU A 39 -4.95 -10.62 -5.40
N GLU A 40 -6.00 -10.54 -6.22
CA GLU A 40 -5.95 -10.92 -7.64
C GLU A 40 -4.89 -10.11 -8.41
N LEU A 41 -4.91 -8.79 -8.26
CA LEU A 41 -3.99 -7.88 -8.95
C LEU A 41 -2.56 -7.99 -8.41
N ALA A 42 -2.37 -8.15 -7.10
CA ALA A 42 -1.05 -8.32 -6.51
C ALA A 42 -0.34 -9.59 -7.05
N ARG A 43 -1.10 -10.67 -7.28
CA ARG A 43 -0.57 -11.92 -7.83
C ARG A 43 -0.30 -11.86 -9.33
N SER A 44 -1.19 -11.23 -10.09
CA SER A 44 -1.11 -11.18 -11.55
C SER A 44 -0.14 -10.10 -12.06
N LEU A 45 -0.12 -8.93 -11.43
CA LEU A 45 0.71 -7.81 -11.85
C LEU A 45 2.10 -7.81 -11.21
N GLN A 46 2.26 -8.51 -10.09
CA GLN A 46 3.52 -8.58 -9.31
C GLN A 46 4.19 -7.19 -9.15
N PRO A 47 3.49 -6.20 -8.58
CA PRO A 47 4.00 -4.83 -8.53
C PRO A 47 5.22 -4.73 -7.58
N ASP A 48 6.05 -3.71 -7.78
CA ASP A 48 7.16 -3.41 -6.87
C ASP A 48 6.67 -2.88 -5.50
N LEU A 49 5.51 -2.23 -5.49
CA LEU A 49 4.92 -1.55 -4.34
C LEU A 49 3.39 -1.71 -4.33
N ILE A 50 2.80 -1.81 -3.13
CA ILE A 50 1.35 -1.73 -2.93
C ILE A 50 1.07 -0.64 -1.90
N THR A 51 0.21 0.32 -2.24
CA THR A 51 -0.43 1.19 -1.23
C THR A 51 -1.75 0.55 -0.82
N LEU A 52 -1.92 0.25 0.46
CA LEU A 52 -3.00 -0.61 0.94
C LEU A 52 -3.84 0.07 2.02
N ASP A 53 -5.09 0.39 1.70
CA ASP A 53 -6.04 0.80 2.72
C ASP A 53 -6.36 -0.33 3.71
N ASN A 54 -6.57 0.03 4.98
CA ASN A 54 -6.85 -0.96 6.01
C ASN A 54 -8.32 -1.37 6.11
N ILE A 55 -9.28 -0.56 5.67
CA ILE A 55 -10.72 -0.83 5.79
C ILE A 55 -11.30 -0.93 4.39
N LEU A 56 -11.42 -2.16 3.88
CA LEU A 56 -12.08 -2.43 2.60
C LEU A 56 -13.48 -3.03 2.84
N PRO A 57 -14.35 -3.06 1.81
CA PRO A 57 -15.73 -3.51 1.97
C PRO A 57 -15.87 -4.98 2.35
N ASP A 58 -14.88 -5.81 2.01
CA ASP A 58 -14.91 -7.27 2.13
C ASP A 58 -13.92 -7.84 3.15
N MET A 59 -12.82 -7.14 3.46
CA MET A 59 -11.81 -7.56 4.44
C MET A 59 -10.96 -6.41 4.96
N PHE A 60 -10.14 -6.67 5.99
CA PHE A 60 -9.17 -5.68 6.47
C PHE A 60 -7.85 -5.78 5.71
N GLY A 61 -7.23 -4.64 5.40
CA GLY A 61 -5.93 -4.58 4.73
C GLY A 61 -4.81 -5.30 5.50
N ILE A 62 -4.89 -5.38 6.83
CA ILE A 62 -3.96 -6.18 7.64
C ILE A 62 -4.01 -7.68 7.30
N GLU A 63 -5.17 -8.20 6.87
CA GLU A 63 -5.35 -9.60 6.47
C GLU A 63 -4.70 -9.83 5.09
N ILE A 64 -4.86 -8.89 4.17
CA ILE A 64 -4.20 -8.88 2.86
C ILE A 64 -2.67 -8.83 3.02
N LEU A 65 -2.17 -7.94 3.88
CA LEU A 65 -0.75 -7.87 4.23
C LEU A 65 -0.25 -9.23 4.72
N GLN A 66 -0.95 -9.84 5.68
CA GLN A 66 -0.56 -11.15 6.23
C GLN A 66 -0.52 -12.23 5.14
N GLN A 67 -1.52 -12.24 4.26
CA GLN A 67 -1.63 -13.22 3.19
C GLN A 67 -0.51 -13.06 2.15
N LEU A 68 -0.28 -11.84 1.66
CA LEU A 68 0.77 -11.57 0.68
C LEU A 68 2.17 -11.83 1.25
N THR A 69 2.41 -11.48 2.53
CA THR A 69 3.66 -11.82 3.22
C THR A 69 3.85 -13.34 3.31
N ASN A 70 2.81 -14.10 3.69
CA ASN A 70 2.89 -15.57 3.79
C ASN A 70 3.06 -16.25 2.43
N GLU A 71 2.52 -15.66 1.36
CA GLU A 71 2.71 -16.10 -0.02
C GLU A 71 4.12 -15.79 -0.56
N GLY A 72 4.94 -15.05 0.19
CA GLY A 72 6.27 -14.63 -0.25
C GLY A 72 6.23 -13.58 -1.36
N ASN A 73 5.15 -12.79 -1.41
CA ASN A 73 5.02 -11.70 -2.38
C ASN A 73 6.17 -10.69 -2.19
N ALA A 74 6.83 -10.31 -3.29
CA ALA A 74 7.99 -9.44 -3.25
C ALA A 74 7.65 -7.95 -3.15
N ALA A 75 6.37 -7.58 -3.30
CA ALA A 75 5.94 -6.20 -3.26
C ALA A 75 6.18 -5.57 -1.89
N ARG A 76 6.70 -4.35 -1.87
CA ARG A 76 6.80 -3.55 -0.66
C ARG A 76 5.42 -2.97 -0.34
N ILE A 77 4.87 -3.28 0.83
CA ILE A 77 3.50 -2.85 1.20
C ILE A 77 3.58 -1.63 2.14
N ILE A 78 2.91 -0.54 1.75
CA ILE A 78 2.68 0.65 2.59
C ILE A 78 1.22 0.64 3.00
N MET A 79 0.96 0.58 4.30
CA MET A 79 -0.39 0.72 4.83
C MET A 79 -0.82 2.18 4.81
N ILE A 80 -2.04 2.47 4.36
CA ILE A 80 -2.68 3.77 4.45
C ILE A 80 -3.96 3.58 5.28
N SER A 81 -4.19 4.36 6.33
CA SER A 81 -5.30 4.07 7.25
C SER A 81 -5.75 5.30 8.01
N ALA A 82 -7.04 5.39 8.34
CA ALA A 82 -7.55 6.40 9.27
C ALA A 82 -7.09 6.17 10.73
N VAL A 83 -6.57 4.98 11.05
CA VAL A 83 -6.14 4.62 12.41
C VAL A 83 -4.67 4.98 12.61
N GLY A 84 -4.38 5.93 13.50
CA GLY A 84 -3.02 6.38 13.84
C GLY A 84 -2.47 5.85 15.17
N GLN A 85 -2.95 4.70 15.67
CA GLN A 85 -2.52 4.19 16.98
C GLN A 85 -1.19 3.42 16.87
N ASP A 86 -0.22 3.77 17.73
CA ASP A 86 1.12 3.13 17.76
C ASP A 86 1.06 1.60 17.85
N ARG A 87 0.10 1.06 18.61
CA ARG A 87 -0.09 -0.39 18.74
C ARG A 87 -0.38 -1.06 17.40
N ILE A 88 -1.19 -0.42 16.55
CA ILE A 88 -1.54 -0.93 15.22
C ILE A 88 -0.36 -0.78 14.27
N ILE A 89 0.28 0.39 14.26
CA ILE A 89 1.47 0.67 13.44
C ILE A 89 2.58 -0.34 13.74
N ASN A 90 2.87 -0.58 15.02
CA ASN A 90 3.88 -1.55 15.44
C ASN A 90 3.49 -2.99 15.09
N LYS A 91 2.20 -3.32 15.10
CA LYS A 91 1.72 -4.65 14.68
C LYS A 91 1.98 -4.89 13.20
N VAL A 92 1.59 -3.96 12.32
CA VAL A 92 1.75 -4.16 10.87
C VAL A 92 3.21 -4.11 10.42
N LYS A 93 4.06 -3.32 11.09
CA LYS A 93 5.52 -3.35 10.88
C LYS A 93 6.09 -4.74 11.13
N LYS A 94 5.72 -5.38 12.25
CA LYS A 94 6.13 -6.77 12.56
C LYS A 94 5.60 -7.81 11.57
N MET A 95 4.54 -7.48 10.83
CA MET A 95 3.95 -8.35 9.80
C MET A 95 4.57 -8.13 8.41
N GLY A 96 5.56 -7.24 8.28
CA GLY A 96 6.29 -6.99 7.04
C GLY A 96 5.85 -5.75 6.26
N ALA A 97 5.00 -4.88 6.84
CA ALA A 97 4.72 -3.59 6.22
C ALA A 97 5.99 -2.72 6.18
N TYR A 98 6.30 -2.16 5.02
CA TYR A 98 7.47 -1.31 4.81
C TYR A 98 7.21 0.15 5.22
N GLY A 99 5.95 0.58 5.23
CA GLY A 99 5.55 1.94 5.58
C GLY A 99 4.13 2.03 6.12
N TYR A 100 3.82 3.17 6.75
CA TYR A 100 2.50 3.47 7.28
C TYR A 100 2.19 4.95 7.10
N ILE A 101 1.01 5.27 6.58
CA ILE A 101 0.50 6.63 6.40
C ILE A 101 -0.86 6.74 7.08
N VAL A 102 -1.04 7.77 7.91
CA VAL A 102 -2.33 8.06 8.55
C VAL A 102 -3.12 9.03 7.68
N LYS A 103 -4.41 8.76 7.46
CA LYS A 103 -5.35 9.69 6.79
C LYS A 103 -5.84 10.75 7.79
N PRO A 104 -6.07 12.02 7.35
CA PRO A 104 -5.73 12.56 6.04
C PRO A 104 -4.21 12.80 5.91
N PHE A 105 -3.71 12.80 4.66
CA PHE A 105 -2.32 13.07 4.35
C PHE A 105 -2.21 13.96 3.11
N GLU A 106 -1.11 14.71 3.03
CA GLU A 106 -0.75 15.48 1.85
C GLU A 106 0.06 14.60 0.86
N PRO A 107 -0.03 14.84 -0.47
CA PRO A 107 0.71 14.09 -1.48
C PRO A 107 2.22 14.03 -1.21
N GLU A 108 2.82 15.07 -0.63
CA GLU A 108 4.24 15.12 -0.31
C GLU A 108 4.63 14.05 0.72
N LEU A 109 3.76 13.77 1.70
CA LEU A 109 4.00 12.69 2.67
C LEU A 109 3.96 11.33 1.98
N LEU A 110 2.99 11.10 1.10
CA LEU A 110 2.91 9.88 0.30
C LEU A 110 4.20 9.67 -0.49
N LEU A 111 4.64 10.68 -1.23
CA LEU A 111 5.85 10.59 -2.05
C LEU A 111 7.10 10.37 -1.21
N SER A 112 7.23 11.07 -0.06
CA SER A 112 8.34 10.87 0.87
C SER A 112 8.44 9.43 1.36
N VAL A 113 7.33 8.85 1.82
CA VAL A 113 7.30 7.48 2.33
C VAL A 113 7.57 6.47 1.22
N VAL A 114 6.97 6.66 0.05
CA VAL A 114 7.19 5.79 -1.11
C VAL A 114 8.67 5.80 -1.53
N ASP A 115 9.29 6.97 -1.58
CA ASP A 115 10.70 7.13 -1.91
C ASP A 115 11.61 6.43 -0.88
N GLU A 116 11.35 6.61 0.41
CA GLU A 116 12.09 5.96 1.49
C GLU A 116 11.99 4.44 1.38
N VAL A 117 10.76 3.92 1.27
CA VAL A 117 10.50 2.49 1.12
C VAL A 117 11.16 1.92 -0.13
N CYS A 118 11.20 2.70 -1.21
CA CYS A 118 11.84 2.28 -2.44
C CYS A 118 13.38 2.23 -2.39
N LYS A 119 13.98 3.07 -1.54
CA LYS A 119 15.44 3.11 -1.30
C LYS A 119 15.87 2.09 -0.24
N SER A 120 14.96 1.73 0.67
CA SER A 120 15.25 0.82 1.78
C SER A 120 15.13 -0.67 1.38
N THR A 121 16.06 -1.48 1.90
CA THR A 121 15.85 -2.92 2.13
C THR A 121 15.07 -3.08 3.43
N ALA A 122 14.17 -4.08 3.52
CA ALA A 122 13.28 -4.31 4.66
C ALA A 122 13.93 -3.95 6.00
N ILE A 123 13.28 -3.06 6.76
CA ILE A 123 13.75 -2.71 8.11
C ILE A 123 13.57 -3.96 8.97
N ALA A 124 14.69 -4.63 9.26
CA ALA A 124 14.76 -5.79 10.14
C ALA A 124 14.41 -5.43 11.59
#